data_AF-A0A545SUY9-F1
#
_entry.id   AF-A0A545SUY9-F1
#
_cell.length_a   1.000
_cell.length_b   1.000
_cell.length_c   1.000
_cell.angle_alpha   90.00
_cell.angle_beta   90.00
_cell.angle_gamma   90.00
#
_symmetry.space_group_name_H-M   'P 1'
#
loop_
_entity.id
_entity.type
_entity.pdbx_description
1 polymer ?
#
loop_
_entity_poly.entity_id
_entity_poly.type
_entity_poly.pdbx_seq_one_letter_code
_entity_poly.pdbx_strand_id
1 'polypeptide(L)'
;MLRSLLDKLTQPAPEPLQDDDARLAVAAILVRLARADNDYDAAEKHAIDRILAQRHDLTDADASALRGKAEALEASAPDTVRFTNAVKEAVPLDDRIAILEAAWTIVLTDGERASEEDALMRMIPRFLGINDLDSNLARQRASKAL
;
A
#
# COMPACT_ATOMS: atom_id res chain seq x y z
N MET A 1 2.99 -6.90 -18.84
CA MET A 1 3.28 -6.42 -17.48
C MET A 1 2.06 -6.59 -16.58
N LEU A 2 1.07 -5.69 -16.57
CA LEU A 2 -0.11 -5.76 -15.67
C LEU A 2 -0.85 -7.11 -15.64
N ARG A 3 -1.20 -7.65 -16.81
CA ARG A 3 -1.87 -8.96 -16.91
C ARG A 3 -1.02 -10.10 -16.36
N SER A 4 0.29 -10.07 -16.59
CA SER A 4 1.21 -11.08 -16.06
C SER A 4 1.33 -11.01 -14.54
N LEU A 5 1.25 -9.83 -13.95
CA LEU A 5 1.23 -9.67 -12.49
C LEU A 5 -0.08 -10.18 -11.89
N LEU A 6 -1.22 -9.88 -12.51
CA LEU A 6 -2.51 -10.47 -12.12
C LEU A 6 -2.49 -11.99 -12.21
N ASP A 7 -1.92 -12.55 -13.28
CA ASP A 7 -1.81 -13.99 -13.46
C ASP A 7 -0.89 -14.62 -12.40
N LYS A 8 0.17 -13.92 -11.95
CA LYS A 8 1.02 -14.38 -10.82
C LYS A 8 0.27 -14.33 -9.49
N LEU A 9 -0.48 -13.25 -9.25
CA LEU A 9 -1.23 -13.04 -8.01
C LEU A 9 -2.45 -13.95 -7.87
N THR A 10 -3.07 -14.35 -8.98
CA THR A 10 -4.32 -15.16 -8.95
C THR A 10 -4.10 -16.66 -9.02
N GLN A 11 -2.85 -17.12 -9.05
CA GLN A 11 -2.53 -18.54 -9.02
C GLN A 11 -2.80 -19.16 -7.63
N PRO A 12 -3.11 -20.46 -7.54
CA PRO A 12 -3.44 -21.14 -6.28
C PRO A 12 -2.32 -21.14 -5.23
N ALA A 13 -1.07 -20.93 -5.66
CA ALA A 13 0.11 -20.82 -4.81
C ALA A 13 1.05 -19.79 -5.47
N PRO A 14 0.89 -18.49 -5.19
CA PRO A 14 1.71 -17.46 -5.80
C PRO A 14 3.16 -17.59 -5.33
N GLU A 15 4.09 -17.60 -6.29
CA GLU A 15 5.51 -17.51 -6.00
C GLU A 15 5.85 -16.10 -5.46
N PRO A 16 6.93 -15.97 -4.64
CA PRO A 16 7.42 -14.66 -4.23
C PRO A 16 7.63 -13.75 -5.44
N LEU A 17 7.08 -12.54 -5.38
CA LEU A 17 7.20 -11.61 -6.49
C LEU A 17 8.61 -11.04 -6.59
N GLN A 18 9.01 -10.69 -7.81
CA GLN A 18 10.19 -9.84 -8.00
C GLN A 18 9.89 -8.43 -7.48
N ASP A 19 10.96 -7.70 -7.14
CA ASP A 19 10.86 -6.43 -6.42
C ASP A 19 9.92 -5.42 -7.11
N ASP A 20 9.98 -5.28 -8.43
CA ASP A 20 9.09 -4.39 -9.20
C ASP A 20 7.62 -4.83 -9.19
N ASP A 21 7.37 -6.13 -9.25
CA ASP A 21 6.02 -6.70 -9.19
C ASP A 21 5.44 -6.55 -7.78
N ALA A 22 6.25 -6.75 -6.75
CA ALA A 22 5.88 -6.53 -5.34
C ALA A 22 5.56 -5.05 -5.07
N ARG A 23 6.40 -4.12 -5.57
CA ARG A 23 6.17 -2.67 -5.52
C ARG A 23 4.82 -2.29 -6.14
N LEU A 24 4.55 -2.80 -7.34
CA LEU A 24 3.30 -2.51 -8.05
C LEU A 24 2.07 -3.13 -7.36
N ALA A 25 2.19 -4.35 -6.84
CA ALA A 25 1.11 -5.02 -6.12
C ALA A 25 0.75 -4.29 -4.81
N VAL A 26 1.75 -3.83 -4.08
CA VAL A 26 1.58 -3.00 -2.87
C VAL A 26 0.90 -1.69 -3.20
N ALA A 27 1.40 -0.98 -4.23
CA ALA A 27 0.81 0.29 -4.65
C ALA A 27 -0.68 0.12 -5.01
N ALA A 28 -1.05 -0.99 -5.64
CA ALA A 28 -2.44 -1.29 -5.97
C ALA A 28 -3.31 -1.60 -4.74
N ILE A 29 -2.76 -2.15 -3.66
CA ILE A 29 -3.48 -2.24 -2.37
C ILE A 29 -3.74 -0.86 -1.79
N LEU A 30 -2.74 0.03 -1.80
CA LEU A 30 -2.90 1.39 -1.29
C LEU A 30 -3.99 2.15 -2.05
N VAL A 31 -3.99 2.02 -3.39
CA VAL A 31 -5.06 2.59 -4.24
C VAL A 31 -6.43 1.97 -3.93
N ARG A 32 -6.51 0.65 -3.75
CA ARG A 32 -7.77 -0.03 -3.42
C ARG A 32 -8.32 0.43 -2.06
N LEU A 33 -7.45 0.63 -1.09
CA LEU A 33 -7.82 1.13 0.24
C LEU A 33 -8.34 2.56 0.19
N ALA A 34 -7.64 3.43 -0.54
CA ALA A 34 -8.05 4.82 -0.76
C ALA A 34 -9.33 4.96 -1.61
N ARG A 35 -9.80 3.88 -2.26
CA ARG A 35 -11.08 3.86 -2.99
C ARG A 35 -12.21 3.23 -2.17
N ALA A 36 -11.92 2.66 -1.00
CA ALA A 36 -12.85 1.82 -0.27
C ALA A 36 -14.03 2.59 0.36
N ASP A 37 -13.86 3.88 0.60
CA ASP A 37 -14.87 4.81 1.13
C ASP A 37 -15.53 5.66 0.03
N ASN A 38 -15.29 5.34 -1.25
CA ASN A 38 -15.81 6.04 -2.44
C ASN A 38 -15.36 7.50 -2.62
N ASP A 39 -14.42 8.01 -1.81
CA ASP A 39 -13.80 9.32 -2.03
C ASP A 39 -12.32 9.11 -2.37
N TYR A 40 -12.00 9.15 -3.67
CA TYR A 40 -10.62 9.05 -4.16
C TYR A 40 -10.25 10.33 -4.91
N ASP A 41 -9.80 11.31 -4.16
CA ASP A 41 -9.51 12.67 -4.52
C ASP A 41 -8.01 12.93 -4.74
N ALA A 42 -7.60 14.19 -4.73
CA ALA A 42 -6.19 14.57 -4.89
C ALA A 42 -5.36 14.32 -3.62
N ALA A 43 -5.94 14.43 -2.44
CA ALA A 43 -5.29 14.20 -1.16
C ALA A 43 -4.86 12.73 -1.01
N GLU A 44 -5.73 11.74 -1.30
CA GLU A 44 -5.27 10.34 -1.20
C GLU A 44 -4.23 10.01 -2.26
N LYS A 45 -4.33 10.56 -3.48
CA LYS A 45 -3.29 10.41 -4.51
C LYS A 45 -1.95 10.92 -4.04
N HIS A 46 -1.92 12.13 -3.46
CA HIS A 46 -0.70 12.70 -2.90
C HIS A 46 -0.16 11.91 -1.70
N ALA A 47 -1.04 11.39 -0.84
CA ALA A 47 -0.62 10.52 0.27
C ALA A 47 0.04 9.23 -0.24
N ILE A 48 -0.57 8.57 -1.24
CA ILE A 48 -0.01 7.38 -1.88
C ILE A 48 1.33 7.70 -2.56
N ASP A 49 1.41 8.79 -3.33
CA ASP A 49 2.64 9.19 -4.02
C ASP A 49 3.78 9.43 -3.00
N ARG A 50 3.50 10.08 -1.86
CA ARG A 50 4.48 10.24 -0.78
C ARG A 50 4.92 8.91 -0.16
N ILE A 51 3.98 7.98 0.10
CA ILE A 51 4.30 6.66 0.65
C ILE A 51 5.24 5.91 -0.30
N LEU A 52 4.91 5.93 -1.61
CA LEU A 52 5.70 5.25 -2.63
C LEU A 52 7.07 5.89 -2.81
N ALA A 53 7.15 7.23 -2.82
CA ALA A 53 8.41 7.97 -2.90
C ALA A 53 9.33 7.64 -1.72
N GLN A 54 8.82 7.74 -0.50
CA GLN A 54 9.61 7.50 0.72
C GLN A 54 10.08 6.05 0.81
N ARG A 55 9.24 5.08 0.44
CA ARG A 55 9.56 3.66 0.60
C ARG A 55 10.55 3.15 -0.46
N HIS A 56 10.49 3.70 -1.66
CA HIS A 56 11.24 3.19 -2.81
C HIS A 56 12.30 4.15 -3.34
N ASP A 57 12.56 5.24 -2.60
CA ASP A 57 13.50 6.31 -2.97
C ASP A 57 13.22 6.84 -4.39
N LEU A 58 11.93 7.11 -4.67
CA LEU A 58 11.46 7.53 -6.00
C LEU A 58 11.31 9.05 -6.05
N THR A 59 11.49 9.60 -7.26
CA THR A 59 11.07 10.97 -7.56
C THR A 59 9.55 11.09 -7.55
N ASP A 60 9.02 12.30 -7.35
CA ASP A 60 7.57 12.54 -7.41
C ASP A 60 6.95 12.04 -8.73
N ALA A 61 7.68 12.20 -9.85
CA ALA A 61 7.23 11.73 -11.16
C ALA A 61 7.16 10.21 -11.23
N ASP A 62 8.17 9.51 -10.70
CA ASP A 62 8.21 8.04 -10.69
C ASP A 62 7.18 7.45 -9.73
N ALA A 63 6.97 8.07 -8.57
CA ALA A 63 5.92 7.70 -7.62
C ALA A 63 4.54 7.83 -8.24
N SER A 64 4.25 8.96 -8.90
CA SER A 64 2.98 9.19 -9.59
C SER A 64 2.78 8.23 -10.78
N ALA A 65 3.84 7.91 -11.51
CA ALA A 65 3.79 6.91 -12.58
C ALA A 65 3.52 5.50 -12.03
N LEU A 66 4.10 5.15 -10.88
CA LEU A 66 3.83 3.89 -10.19
C LEU A 66 2.38 3.83 -9.69
N ARG A 67 1.87 4.91 -9.08
CA ARG A 67 0.46 5.03 -8.69
C ARG A 67 -0.47 4.86 -9.89
N GLY A 68 -0.18 5.49 -11.03
CA GLY A 68 -0.98 5.32 -12.24
C GLY A 68 -1.02 3.88 -12.76
N LYS A 69 0.10 3.15 -12.69
CA LYS A 69 0.12 1.70 -13.00
C LYS A 69 -0.69 0.90 -11.99
N ALA A 70 -0.60 1.26 -10.71
CA ALA A 70 -1.34 0.63 -9.63
C ALA A 70 -2.85 0.84 -9.74
N GLU A 71 -3.31 2.03 -10.15
CA GLU A 71 -4.72 2.32 -10.47
C GLU A 71 -5.22 1.42 -11.60
N ALA A 72 -4.43 1.26 -12.66
CA ALA A 72 -4.79 0.35 -13.76
C ALA A 72 -4.82 -1.12 -13.31
N LEU A 73 -3.90 -1.52 -12.43
CA LEU A 73 -3.89 -2.87 -11.86
C LEU A 73 -5.12 -3.12 -10.99
N GLU A 74 -5.44 -2.17 -10.11
CA GLU A 74 -6.58 -2.22 -9.20
C GLU A 74 -7.89 -2.33 -9.99
N ALA A 75 -8.08 -1.49 -11.01
CA ALA A 75 -9.27 -1.50 -11.86
C ALA A 75 -9.43 -2.79 -12.69
N SER A 76 -8.34 -3.53 -12.93
CA SER A 76 -8.35 -4.80 -13.66
C SER A 76 -8.33 -6.04 -12.76
N ALA A 77 -8.11 -5.88 -11.45
CA ALA A 77 -8.05 -6.98 -10.51
C ALA A 77 -9.46 -7.43 -10.08
N PRO A 78 -9.77 -8.74 -10.15
CA PRO A 78 -11.02 -9.28 -9.59
C PRO A 78 -11.06 -9.13 -8.05
N ASP A 79 -12.23 -9.43 -7.45
CA ASP A 79 -12.61 -9.36 -6.03
C ASP A 79 -11.48 -9.02 -5.01
N THR A 80 -11.71 -7.96 -4.22
CA THR A 80 -10.90 -7.47 -3.10
C THR A 80 -10.30 -8.58 -2.21
N VAL A 81 -11.05 -9.65 -1.92
CA VAL A 81 -10.56 -10.75 -1.07
C VAL A 81 -9.41 -11.52 -1.74
N ARG A 82 -9.54 -11.84 -3.03
CA ARG A 82 -8.50 -12.59 -3.76
C ARG A 82 -7.24 -11.76 -3.93
N PHE A 83 -7.40 -10.48 -4.27
CA PHE A 83 -6.26 -9.59 -4.46
C PHE A 83 -5.46 -9.37 -3.17
N THR A 84 -6.15 -9.13 -2.05
CA THR A 84 -5.48 -8.89 -0.76
C THR A 84 -4.80 -10.15 -0.22
N ASN A 85 -5.40 -11.33 -0.40
CA ASN A 85 -4.73 -12.60 -0.03
C ASN A 85 -3.50 -12.86 -0.91
N ALA A 86 -3.61 -12.62 -2.21
CA ALA A 86 -2.49 -12.78 -3.13
C ALA A 86 -1.27 -11.93 -2.72
N VAL A 87 -1.49 -10.68 -2.31
CA VAL A 87 -0.39 -9.82 -1.84
C VAL A 87 0.15 -10.26 -0.49
N LYS A 88 -0.69 -10.78 0.42
CA LYS A 88 -0.21 -11.37 1.69
C LYS A 88 0.65 -12.61 1.49
N GLU A 89 0.41 -13.37 0.43
CA GLU A 89 1.20 -14.56 0.11
C GLU A 89 2.47 -14.19 -0.68
N ALA A 90 2.37 -13.21 -1.56
CA ALA A 90 3.44 -12.80 -2.47
C ALA A 90 4.47 -11.82 -1.86
N VAL A 91 4.07 -11.01 -0.87
CA VAL A 91 4.91 -9.96 -0.28
C VAL A 91 5.30 -10.35 1.15
N PRO A 92 6.61 -10.40 1.49
CA PRO A 92 7.10 -10.71 2.83
C PRO A 92 6.49 -9.83 3.93
N LEU A 93 6.31 -10.38 5.14
CA LEU A 93 5.72 -9.63 6.26
C LEU A 93 6.51 -8.35 6.61
N ASP A 94 7.84 -8.42 6.60
CA ASP A 94 8.70 -7.27 6.93
C ASP A 94 8.50 -6.13 5.94
N ASP A 95 8.38 -6.46 4.64
CA ASP A 95 8.06 -5.49 3.61
C ASP A 95 6.69 -4.85 3.87
N ARG A 96 5.70 -5.64 4.27
CA ARG A 96 4.37 -5.13 4.60
C ARG A 96 4.40 -4.18 5.79
N ILE A 97 5.16 -4.52 6.84
CA ILE A 97 5.35 -3.68 8.02
C ILE A 97 6.02 -2.36 7.63
N ALA A 98 7.05 -2.39 6.77
CA ALA A 98 7.72 -1.18 6.30
C ALA A 98 6.79 -0.21 5.56
N ILE A 99 5.77 -0.71 4.84
CA ILE A 99 4.72 0.16 4.23
C ILE A 99 3.94 0.88 5.32
N LEU A 100 3.51 0.12 6.33
CA LEU A 100 2.70 0.66 7.41
C LEU A 100 3.48 1.72 8.20
N GLU A 101 4.79 1.50 8.40
CA GLU A 101 5.70 2.49 8.99
C GLU A 101 5.81 3.77 8.14
N ALA A 102 5.99 3.64 6.83
CA ALA A 102 6.04 4.78 5.91
C ALA A 102 4.71 5.57 5.92
N ALA A 103 3.57 4.86 5.90
CA ALA A 103 2.25 5.48 5.98
C ALA A 103 2.07 6.25 7.31
N TRP A 104 2.48 5.68 8.44
CA TRP A 104 2.47 6.40 9.72
C TRP A 104 3.38 7.62 9.72
N THR A 105 4.56 7.53 9.11
CA THR A 105 5.52 8.65 9.07
C THR A 105 4.90 9.86 8.38
N ILE A 106 4.19 9.64 7.27
CA ILE A 106 3.54 10.71 6.51
C ILE A 106 2.41 11.35 7.31
N VAL A 107 1.51 10.54 7.88
CA VAL A 107 0.40 11.02 8.72
C VAL A 107 0.91 11.84 9.92
N LEU A 108 1.97 11.35 10.57
CA LEU A 108 2.54 12.02 11.74
C LEU A 108 3.33 13.30 11.39
N THR A 109 3.84 13.43 10.16
CA THR A 109 4.58 14.62 9.70
C THR A 109 3.64 15.73 9.22
N ASP A 110 2.52 15.38 8.58
CA ASP A 110 1.62 16.36 7.95
C ASP A 110 0.71 17.10 8.95
N GLY A 111 0.57 16.59 10.18
CA GLY A 111 0.09 17.31 11.36
C GLY A 111 -1.38 17.79 11.40
N GLU A 112 -2.06 17.94 10.26
CA GLU A 112 -3.36 18.62 10.18
C GLU A 112 -4.54 17.78 9.65
N ARG A 113 -4.34 16.60 9.05
CA ARG A 113 -5.40 15.80 8.41
C ARG A 113 -5.88 14.59 9.22
N ALA A 114 -6.15 14.82 10.51
CA ALA A 114 -6.29 13.76 11.50
C ALA A 114 -7.59 12.91 11.48
N SER A 115 -8.63 13.23 10.71
CA SER A 115 -9.91 12.46 10.78
C SER A 115 -10.09 11.44 9.65
N GLU A 116 -9.69 11.77 8.42
CA GLU A 116 -9.80 10.87 7.26
C GLU A 116 -8.61 9.90 7.20
N GLU A 117 -7.40 10.38 7.52
CA GLU A 117 -6.20 9.54 7.60
C GLU A 117 -6.34 8.44 8.68
N ASP A 118 -7.08 8.72 9.76
CA ASP A 118 -7.35 7.75 10.83
C ASP A 118 -8.21 6.56 10.36
N ALA A 119 -9.08 6.74 9.37
CA ALA A 119 -9.90 5.65 8.82
C ALA A 119 -9.07 4.71 7.95
N LEU A 120 -8.25 5.28 7.04
CA LEU A 120 -7.38 4.54 6.16
C LEU A 120 -6.27 3.80 6.94
N MET A 121 -5.68 4.46 7.94
CA MET A 121 -4.68 3.84 8.84
C MET A 121 -5.28 2.72 9.71
N ARG A 122 -6.57 2.75 10.01
CA ARG A 122 -7.28 1.62 10.66
C ARG A 122 -7.52 0.44 9.72
N MET A 123 -7.49 0.66 8.41
CA MET A 123 -7.74 -0.39 7.41
C MET A 123 -6.44 -1.04 6.91
N ILE A 124 -5.38 -0.27 6.65
CA ILE A 124 -4.12 -0.77 6.09
C ILE A 124 -3.59 -2.05 6.78
N PRO A 125 -3.47 -2.13 8.13
CA PRO A 125 -2.92 -3.32 8.78
C PRO A 125 -3.72 -4.59 8.48
N ARG A 126 -5.05 -4.50 8.45
CA ARG A 126 -5.94 -5.64 8.16
C ARG A 126 -5.77 -6.15 6.73
N PHE A 127 -5.63 -5.23 5.78
CA PHE A 127 -5.46 -5.55 4.36
C PHE A 127 -4.06 -6.09 4.06
N LEU A 128 -3.05 -5.65 4.80
CA LEU A 128 -1.69 -6.17 4.73
C LEU A 128 -1.46 -7.40 5.62
N GLY A 129 -2.46 -7.86 6.37
CA GLY A 129 -2.32 -9.05 7.24
C GLY A 129 -1.27 -8.84 8.33
N ILE A 130 -1.18 -7.60 8.85
CA ILE A 130 -0.33 -7.20 9.97
C ILE A 130 -1.19 -7.26 11.23
N ASN A 131 -0.69 -7.90 12.28
CA ASN A 131 -1.39 -7.98 13.56
C ASN A 131 -1.33 -6.65 14.33
N ASP A 132 -2.15 -6.51 15.37
CA ASP A 132 -2.26 -5.26 16.14
C ASP A 132 -0.95 -4.89 16.87
N LEU A 133 -0.17 -5.87 17.30
CA LEU A 133 1.11 -5.64 17.97
C LEU A 133 2.12 -5.02 17.00
N ASP A 134 2.32 -5.64 15.83
CA ASP A 134 3.23 -5.16 14.79
C ASP A 134 2.77 -3.81 14.24
N SER A 135 1.46 -3.60 14.12
CA SER A 135 0.88 -2.31 13.73
C SER A 135 1.21 -1.20 14.73
N ASN A 136 1.08 -1.48 16.04
CA ASN A 136 1.44 -0.53 17.08
C ASN A 136 2.96 -0.26 17.12
N LEU A 137 3.78 -1.29 16.93
CA LEU A 137 5.24 -1.14 16.86
C LEU A 137 5.66 -0.30 15.65
N ALA A 138 5.04 -0.52 14.49
CA ALA A 138 5.27 0.27 13.28
C ALA A 138 4.98 1.76 13.53
N ARG A 139 3.83 2.07 14.15
CA ARG A 139 3.50 3.45 14.56
C ARG A 139 4.54 4.05 15.50
N GLN A 140 4.98 3.30 16.50
CA GLN A 140 5.99 3.79 17.46
C GLN A 140 7.34 4.06 16.79
N ARG A 141 7.75 3.20 15.83
CA ARG A 141 8.99 3.40 15.06
C ARG A 141 8.90 4.65 14.19
N ALA A 142 7.80 4.81 13.46
CA ALA A 142 7.54 6.02 12.67
C ALA A 142 7.60 7.28 13.54
N SER A 143 6.95 7.27 14.70
CA SER A 143 6.99 8.40 15.65
C SER A 143 8.37 8.71 16.21
N LYS A 144 9.28 7.73 16.32
CA LYS A 144 10.65 7.92 16.82
C LYS A 144 11.62 8.37 15.72
N ALA A 145 11.26 8.16 14.46
CA ALA A 145 12.08 8.50 13.31
C ALA A 145 11.87 9.96 12.85
N LEU A 146 10.89 10.66 13.42
CA LEU A 146 10.61 12.09 13.27
C LEU A 146 11.36 12.90 14.33
#